data_AF-S2E0V5-F1
#
_entry.id   AF-S2E0V5-F1
#
_cell.length_a   1.000
_cell.length_b   1.000
_cell.length_c   1.000
_cell.angle_alpha   90.00
_cell.angle_beta   90.00
_cell.angle_gamma   90.00
#
_symmetry.space_group_name_H-M   'P 1'
#
loop_
_entity.id
_entity.type
_entity.pdbx_description
1 polymer ?
#
loop_
_entity_poly.entity_id
_entity_poly.type
_entity_poly.pdbx_seq_one_letter_code
_entity_poly.pdbx_strand_id
1 'polypeptide(L)'
;MLRAVKYNDKIYFSRHKPDGDWFQNAIKNPDVIIEYKNSTYKGKAKVVEDENLERKISQLKYPGEKRAEEKRVALEITLYE
;
A
#
# COMPACT_ATOMS: atom_id res chain seq x y z
N MET A 1 -6.28 9.09 7.99
CA MET A 1 -6.46 7.62 8.11
C MET A 1 -6.19 6.98 6.75
N LEU A 2 -5.24 6.03 6.69
CA LEU A 2 -4.90 5.33 5.44
C LEU A 2 -5.83 4.12 5.24
N ARG A 3 -6.19 3.84 3.98
CA ARG A 3 -6.90 2.60 3.60
C ARG A 3 -5.90 1.64 2.96
N ALA A 4 -5.78 0.46 3.56
CA ALA A 4 -4.97 -0.66 3.06
C ALA A 4 -5.81 -1.67 2.28
N VAL A 5 -5.18 -2.46 1.42
CA VAL A 5 -5.77 -3.59 0.71
C VAL A 5 -5.01 -4.86 1.11
N LYS A 6 -5.72 -5.94 1.44
CA LYS A 6 -5.12 -7.28 1.59
C LYS A 6 -5.35 -8.07 0.30
N TYR A 7 -4.30 -8.59 -0.31
CA TYR A 7 -4.37 -9.36 -1.55
C TYR A 7 -3.17 -10.33 -1.64
N ASN A 8 -3.39 -11.58 -2.06
CA ASN A 8 -2.35 -12.62 -2.13
C ASN A 8 -1.47 -12.68 -0.87
N ASP A 9 -2.11 -12.70 0.31
CA ASP A 9 -1.48 -12.74 1.64
C ASP A 9 -0.53 -11.58 1.99
N LYS A 10 -0.54 -10.51 1.19
CA LYS A 10 0.22 -9.29 1.44
C LYS A 10 -0.69 -8.10 1.70
N ILE A 11 -0.12 -7.05 2.28
CA ILE A 11 -0.80 -5.79 2.59
C ILE A 11 -0.28 -4.73 1.64
N TYR A 12 -1.16 -3.90 1.10
CA TYR A 12 -0.80 -2.84 0.17
C TYR A 12 -1.33 -1.48 0.62
N PHE A 13 -0.47 -0.47 0.48
CA PHE A 13 -0.83 0.94 0.65
C PHE A 13 -0.59 1.67 -0.66
N SER A 14 -1.66 2.18 -1.27
CA SER A 14 -1.60 2.89 -2.55
C SER A 14 -2.02 4.36 -2.46
N ARG A 15 -1.52 5.17 -3.40
CA ARG A 15 -1.83 6.61 -3.54
C ARG A 15 -1.62 7.10 -4.96
N HIS A 16 -2.07 8.31 -5.28
CA HIS A 16 -1.99 8.86 -6.65
C HIS A 16 -0.56 9.18 -7.11
N LYS A 17 0.25 9.78 -6.23
CA LYS A 17 1.62 10.23 -6.54
C LYS A 17 2.59 9.73 -5.47
N PRO A 18 3.87 9.50 -5.77
CA PRO A 18 4.84 9.03 -4.78
C PRO A 18 5.29 10.12 -3.78
N ASP A 19 4.98 11.39 -4.05
CA ASP A 19 5.57 12.61 -3.45
C ASP A 19 5.37 12.87 -1.95
N GLY A 20 4.35 12.29 -1.34
CA GLY A 20 4.02 12.53 0.09
C GLY A 20 4.76 11.64 1.10
N ASP A 21 4.79 12.15 2.32
CA ASP A 21 5.77 11.80 3.35
C ASP A 21 5.79 10.32 3.71
N TRP A 22 4.65 9.71 4.01
CA TRP A 22 4.63 8.30 4.45
C TRP A 22 5.18 7.34 3.39
N PHE A 23 4.99 7.66 2.11
CA PHE A 23 5.47 6.83 1.00
C PHE A 23 6.97 7.00 0.83
N GLN A 24 7.46 8.25 0.83
CA GLN A 24 8.88 8.56 0.74
C GLN A 24 9.66 8.02 1.95
N ASN A 25 9.10 8.14 3.14
CA ASN A 25 9.71 7.63 4.37
C ASN A 25 9.81 6.10 4.34
N ALA A 26 8.76 5.40 3.89
CA ALA A 26 8.78 3.94 3.77
C ALA A 26 9.70 3.44 2.63
N ILE A 27 9.99 4.26 1.62
CA ILE A 27 11.05 3.95 0.64
C ILE A 27 12.43 4.11 1.25
N LYS A 28 12.65 5.19 2.00
CA LYS A 28 13.96 5.50 2.60
C LYS A 28 14.30 4.59 3.78
N ASN A 29 13.31 4.25 4.59
CA ASN A 29 13.40 3.29 5.68
C ASN A 29 12.25 2.27 5.52
N PRO A 30 12.52 1.09 4.95
CA PRO A 30 11.48 0.11 4.63
C PRO A 30 10.90 -0.58 5.86
N ASP A 31 11.51 -0.47 7.03
CA ASP A 31 10.97 -1.03 8.26
C ASP A 31 9.80 -0.16 8.77
N VAL A 32 8.58 -0.70 8.66
CA VAL A 32 7.34 0.00 8.96
C VAL A 32 6.57 -0.68 10.09
N ILE A 33 5.80 0.13 10.80
CA ILE A 33 4.83 -0.32 11.81
C ILE A 33 3.42 0.03 11.31
N ILE A 34 2.53 -0.95 11.36
CA ILE A 34 1.11 -0.81 11.00
C ILE A 34 0.28 -1.00 12.26
N GLU A 35 -0.50 0.01 12.60
CA GLU A 35 -1.48 -0.06 13.67
C GLU A 35 -2.89 -0.23 13.08
N TYR A 36 -3.60 -1.27 13.53
CA TYR A 36 -4.97 -1.55 13.10
C TYR A 36 -5.76 -2.21 14.22
N LYS A 37 -6.91 -1.63 14.60
CA LYS A 37 -7.81 -2.16 15.65
C LYS A 37 -7.06 -2.62 16.92
N ASN A 38 -6.21 -1.76 17.46
CA ASN A 38 -5.38 -2.01 18.65
C ASN A 38 -4.31 -3.11 18.49
N SER A 39 -4.10 -3.63 17.28
CA SER A 39 -3.01 -4.53 16.96
C SER A 39 -1.90 -3.75 16.27
N THR A 40 -0.65 -4.13 16.57
CA THR A 40 0.55 -3.56 15.97
C THR A 40 1.27 -4.64 15.19
N TYR A 41 1.62 -4.36 13.94
CA TYR A 41 2.34 -5.26 13.05
C TYR A 41 3.62 -4.58 12.58
N LYS A 42 4.71 -5.33 12.51
CA LYS A 42 5.93 -4.87 11.83
C LYS A 42 6.00 -5.47 10.44
N GLY A 43 6.63 -4.76 9.52
CA GLY A 43 6.81 -5.27 8.17
C GLY A 43 7.86 -4.50 7.39
N LYS A 44 8.28 -5.08 6.27
CA LYS A 44 9.12 -4.41 5.28
C LYS A 44 8.28 -3.94 4.10
N ALA A 45 8.41 -2.65 3.78
CA ALA A 45 7.82 -2.03 2.60
C ALA A 45 8.69 -2.22 1.36
N LYS A 46 8.05 -2.48 0.23
CA LYS A 46 8.68 -2.48 -1.10
C LYS A 46 7.75 -1.80 -2.09
N VAL A 47 8.30 -1.01 -3.01
CA VAL A 47 7.53 -0.43 -4.12
C VAL A 47 7.07 -1.56 -5.05
N VAL A 48 5.80 -1.51 -5.44
CA VAL A 48 5.27 -2.40 -6.48
C VAL A 48 5.76 -1.89 -7.84
N GLU A 49 6.44 -2.74 -8.60
CA GLU A 49 6.95 -2.41 -9.94
C GLU A 49 6.00 -2.89 -11.06
N ASP A 50 5.06 -3.78 -10.74
CA ASP A 50 4.07 -4.30 -11.68
C ASP A 50 2.84 -3.39 -11.75
N GLU A 51 2.71 -2.64 -12.85
CA GLU A 51 1.58 -1.73 -13.09
C GLU A 51 0.22 -2.47 -13.10
N ASN A 52 0.16 -3.75 -13.50
CA ASN A 52 -1.08 -4.51 -13.44
C ASN A 52 -1.49 -4.78 -12.00
N LEU A 53 -0.52 -5.07 -11.13
CA LEU A 53 -0.77 -5.22 -9.71
C LEU A 53 -1.21 -3.88 -9.09
N GLU A 54 -0.55 -2.76 -9.41
CA GLU A 54 -0.97 -1.44 -8.92
C GLU A 54 -2.42 -1.11 -9.28
N ARG A 55 -2.80 -1.35 -10.54
CA ARG A 55 -4.18 -1.18 -11.03
C ARG A 55 -5.14 -2.10 -10.28
N LYS A 56 -4.80 -3.37 -10.11
CA LYS A 56 -5.62 -4.33 -9.35
C LYS A 56 -5.83 -3.88 -7.90
N ILE A 57 -4.78 -3.39 -7.24
CA ILE A 57 -4.87 -2.86 -5.87
C ILE A 57 -5.77 -1.61 -5.83
N SER A 58 -5.66 -0.72 -6.81
CA SER A 58 -6.53 0.47 -6.93
C SER A 58 -8.00 0.09 -7.05
N GLN A 59 -8.32 -0.91 -7.88
CA GLN A 59 -9.68 -1.43 -8.07
C GLN A 59 -10.24 -2.09 -6.80
N LEU A 60 -9.43 -2.88 -6.09
CA LEU A 60 -9.84 -3.49 -4.82
C LEU A 60 -10.07 -2.44 -3.72
N LYS A 61 -9.34 -1.32 -3.77
CA LYS A 61 -9.46 -0.24 -2.78
C LYS A 61 -10.72 0.62 -2.95
N TYR A 62 -11.21 0.74 -4.18
CA TYR A 62 -12.32 1.61 -4.59
C TYR A 62 -13.28 0.89 -5.56
N PRO A 63 -13.90 -0.23 -5.16
CA PRO A 63 -14.72 -1.04 -6.06
C PRO A 63 -15.92 -0.23 -6.60
N GLY A 64 -16.04 -0.17 -7.93
CA GLY A 64 -17.13 0.53 -8.62
C GLY A 64 -16.98 2.06 -8.69
N GLU A 65 -15.91 2.63 -8.15
CA GLU A 65 -15.67 4.07 -8.20
C GLU A 65 -14.80 4.44 -9.42
N LYS A 66 -15.10 5.55 -10.11
CA LYS A 66 -14.28 6.04 -11.24
C LYS A 66 -12.81 6.23 -10.88
N ARG A 67 -12.55 6.63 -9.63
CA ARG A 67 -11.20 6.83 -9.11
C ARG A 67 -10.34 5.56 -9.13
N ALA A 68 -10.93 4.37 -9.20
CA ALA A 68 -10.21 3.10 -9.26
C ALA A 68 -9.29 3.01 -10.48
N GLU A 69 -9.66 3.66 -11.57
CA GLU A 69 -8.95 3.64 -12.86
C GLU A 69 -7.84 4.69 -12.95
N GLU A 70 -7.68 5.54 -11.94
CA GLU A 70 -6.59 6.51 -11.91
C GLU A 70 -5.24 5.84 -11.64
N LYS A 71 -4.17 6.33 -12.30
CA LYS A 71 -2.80 5.87 -12.03
C LYS A 71 -2.45 6.10 -10.56
N ARG A 72 -1.93 5.05 -9.92
CA ARG A 72 -1.52 5.05 -8.53
C ARG A 72 -0.21 4.30 -8.38
N VAL A 73 0.57 4.70 -7.40
CA VAL A 73 1.72 3.94 -6.91
C VAL A 73 1.33 3.14 -5.67
N ALA A 74 1.95 1.98 -5.47
CA ALA A 74 1.71 1.14 -4.30
C ALA A 74 2.98 0.70 -3.58
N LEU A 75 2.89 0.62 -2.25
CA LEU A 75 3.81 -0.17 -1.43
C LEU A 75 3.16 -1.50 -1.09
N GLU A 76 3.90 -2.57 -1.27
CA GLU A 76 3.64 -3.89 -0.73
C GLU A 76 4.36 -4.04 0.61
N ILE A 77 3.66 -4.57 1.62
CA ILE A 77 4.21 -4.83 2.94
C ILE A 77 4.26 -6.33 3.18
N THR A 78 5.45 -6.82 3.50
CA THR A 78 5.66 -8.18 4.02
C THR A 78 5.82 -8.11 5.53
N LEU A 79 4.91 -8.74 6.27
CA LEU A 79 4.92 -8.73 7.73
C LEU A 79 6.03 -9.62 8.29
N TYR A 80 6.60 -9.22 9.44
CA TYR A 80 7.54 -10.01 10.24
C TYR A 80 7.29 -9.77 11.74
N GLU A 81 7.87 -10.62 12.61
CA GLU A 81 7.72 -10.57 14.08
C GLU A 81 8.50 -9.43 14.77
#